data_AF-A0A5Q4DUA6-F1
#
_entry.id   AF-A0A5Q4DUA6-F1
#
_cell.length_a   1.000
_cell.length_b   1.000
_cell.length_c   1.000
_cell.angle_alpha   90.00
_cell.angle_beta   90.00
_cell.angle_gamma   90.00
#
_symmetry.space_group_name_H-M   'P 1'
#
loop_
_entity.id
_entity.type
_entity.pdbx_description
1 polymer ?
#
loop_
_entity_poly.entity_id
_entity_poly.type
_entity_poly.pdbx_seq_one_letter_code
_entity_poly.pdbx_strand_id
1 'polypeptide(L)'
;SRDTLEEMALASGPMERPVAFFVDRTDRDLTLQAIEAGVSAYVVDGLQPERVATVMDAAIARFQMFRRMRTELETTRRALEERKLIDRAKGILMKARGLNEEEAYALLRKAAMDQGRKVAEVASALVTAAGLLS
;
A
#
# COMPACT_ATOMS: atom_id res chain seq x y z
N SER A 1 -21.03 -23.08 6.02
CA SER A 1 -21.09 -22.33 7.30
C SER A 1 -20.63 -20.91 7.01
N ARG A 2 -21.02 -19.89 7.79
CA ARG A 2 -20.54 -18.51 7.61
C ARG A 2 -19.00 -18.45 7.54
N ASP A 3 -18.37 -19.19 8.43
CA ASP A 3 -16.92 -19.31 8.55
C ASP A 3 -16.23 -19.89 7.30
N THR A 4 -16.88 -20.80 6.57
CA THR A 4 -16.27 -21.42 5.38
C THR A 4 -16.17 -20.46 4.20
N LEU A 5 -17.09 -19.50 4.08
CA LEU A 5 -17.05 -18.51 3.00
C LEU A 5 -16.01 -17.42 3.30
N GLU A 6 -15.87 -17.04 4.57
CA GLU A 6 -14.84 -16.09 5.02
C GLU A 6 -13.43 -16.68 4.85
N GLU A 7 -13.23 -17.94 5.26
CA GLU A 7 -11.98 -18.67 5.00
C GLU A 7 -11.66 -18.77 3.50
N MET A 8 -12.66 -19.04 2.65
CA MET A 8 -12.48 -19.08 1.20
C MET A 8 -12.19 -17.69 0.61
N ALA A 9 -12.80 -16.63 1.13
CA ALA A 9 -12.53 -15.25 0.73
C ALA A 9 -11.10 -14.85 1.09
N LEU A 10 -10.58 -15.24 2.25
CA LEU A 10 -9.19 -15.00 2.63
C LEU A 10 -8.22 -15.87 1.81
N ALA A 11 -8.52 -17.15 1.61
CA ALA A 11 -7.67 -18.10 0.89
C ALA A 11 -7.53 -17.78 -0.62
N SER A 12 -8.51 -17.08 -1.20
CA SER A 12 -8.50 -16.75 -2.63
C SER A 12 -7.62 -15.55 -3.00
N GLY A 13 -7.03 -14.86 -2.01
CA GLY A 13 -6.16 -13.71 -2.22
C GLY A 13 -6.85 -12.55 -2.96
N PRO A 14 -8.02 -12.06 -2.51
CA PRO A 14 -8.83 -11.05 -3.19
C PRO A 14 -8.13 -9.68 -3.34
N MET A 15 -7.07 -9.45 -2.58
CA MET A 15 -6.19 -8.29 -2.71
C MET A 15 -5.17 -8.43 -3.85
N GLU A 16 -4.92 -9.65 -4.33
CA GLU A 16 -3.91 -9.98 -5.35
C GLU A 16 -4.52 -10.33 -6.72
N ARG A 17 -5.79 -10.72 -6.77
CA ARG A 17 -6.51 -11.05 -8.00
C ARG A 17 -8.01 -10.67 -7.89
N PRO A 18 -8.71 -10.42 -9.01
CA PRO A 18 -10.15 -10.18 -8.97
C PRO A 18 -10.88 -11.46 -8.54
N VAL A 19 -11.75 -11.34 -7.54
CA VAL A 19 -12.53 -12.47 -7.01
C VAL A 19 -14.01 -12.09 -6.99
N ALA A 20 -14.87 -12.96 -7.53
CA ALA A 20 -16.31 -12.85 -7.48
C ALA A 20 -16.91 -14.05 -6.72
N PHE A 21 -17.74 -13.78 -5.72
CA PHE A 21 -18.49 -14.79 -4.98
C PHE A 21 -19.94 -14.82 -5.45
N PHE A 22 -20.45 -16.00 -5.77
CA PHE A 22 -21.86 -16.24 -6.10
C PHE A 22 -22.49 -17.00 -4.96
N VAL A 23 -23.60 -16.48 -4.41
CA VAL A 23 -24.30 -17.08 -3.27
C VAL A 23 -25.80 -17.15 -3.53
N ASP A 24 -26.44 -18.20 -3.02
CA ASP A 24 -27.87 -18.44 -3.24
C ASP A 24 -28.77 -17.69 -2.23
N ARG A 25 -28.21 -17.11 -1.16
CA ARG A 25 -28.98 -16.40 -0.13
C ARG A 25 -28.40 -15.03 0.17
N THR A 26 -29.30 -14.07 0.35
CA THR A 26 -28.96 -12.72 0.78
C THR A 26 -28.63 -12.74 2.27
N ASP A 27 -27.36 -12.49 2.59
CA ASP A 27 -26.92 -12.15 3.94
C ASP A 27 -26.10 -10.86 3.85
N ARG A 28 -26.65 -9.80 4.43
CA ARG A 28 -26.08 -8.45 4.36
C ARG A 28 -24.76 -8.36 5.13
N ASP A 29 -24.65 -9.07 6.24
CA ASP A 29 -23.45 -9.07 7.08
C ASP A 29 -22.30 -9.76 6.33
N LEU A 30 -22.59 -10.91 5.72
CA LEU A 30 -21.65 -11.62 4.84
C LEU A 30 -21.23 -10.80 3.62
N THR A 31 -22.16 -10.04 3.04
CA THR A 31 -21.85 -9.16 1.90
C THR A 31 -20.86 -8.06 2.29
N LEU A 32 -21.04 -7.45 3.46
CA LEU A 32 -20.15 -6.40 3.98
C LEU A 32 -18.77 -6.98 4.31
N GLN A 33 -18.71 -8.12 5.00
CA GLN A 33 -17.46 -8.80 5.34
C GLN A 33 -16.67 -9.22 4.09
N ALA A 34 -17.35 -9.75 3.07
CA ALA A 34 -16.71 -10.09 1.79
C ALA A 34 -16.09 -8.85 1.12
N ILE A 35 -16.80 -7.72 1.13
CA ILE A 35 -16.29 -6.46 0.58
C ILE A 35 -15.09 -5.96 1.39
N GLU A 36 -15.14 -6.04 2.72
CA GLU A 36 -14.03 -5.67 3.61
C GLU A 36 -12.80 -6.57 3.41
N ALA A 37 -13.02 -7.86 3.14
CA ALA A 37 -11.97 -8.80 2.76
C ALA A 37 -11.37 -8.51 1.37
N GLY A 38 -11.93 -7.58 0.61
CA GLY A 38 -11.41 -7.14 -0.70
C GLY A 38 -12.02 -7.86 -1.90
N VAL A 39 -13.10 -8.62 -1.71
CA VAL A 39 -13.81 -9.29 -2.80
C VAL A 39 -14.29 -8.25 -3.82
N SER A 40 -14.09 -8.57 -5.10
CA SER A 40 -14.34 -7.66 -6.20
C SER A 40 -15.80 -7.69 -6.67
N ALA A 41 -16.54 -8.78 -6.43
CA ALA A 41 -18.00 -8.82 -6.60
C ALA A 41 -18.64 -9.86 -5.67
N TYR A 42 -19.82 -9.55 -5.12
CA TYR A 42 -20.66 -10.48 -4.37
C TYR A 42 -22.03 -10.53 -5.04
N VAL A 43 -22.39 -11.68 -5.59
CA VAL A 43 -23.61 -11.88 -6.38
C VAL A 43 -24.56 -12.74 -5.59
N VAL A 44 -25.72 -12.18 -5.30
CA VAL A 44 -26.85 -12.88 -4.70
C VAL A 44 -27.73 -13.44 -5.81
N ASP A 45 -28.38 -14.57 -5.54
CA ASP A 45 -29.25 -15.34 -6.45
C ASP A 45 -28.50 -16.31 -7.38
N GLY A 46 -27.36 -16.83 -6.90
CA GLY A 46 -26.68 -17.99 -7.49
C GLY A 46 -25.93 -17.73 -8.81
N LEU A 47 -25.43 -18.81 -9.39
CA LEU A 47 -24.68 -18.82 -10.65
C LEU A 47 -25.63 -19.02 -11.84
N GLN A 48 -26.03 -17.92 -12.50
CA GLN A 48 -26.68 -17.99 -13.81
C GLN A 48 -25.61 -17.82 -14.90
N PRO A 49 -25.43 -18.82 -15.80
CA PRO A 49 -24.36 -18.81 -16.80
C PRO A 49 -24.27 -17.52 -17.62
N GLU A 50 -25.42 -16.91 -17.91
CA GLU A 50 -25.55 -15.71 -18.73
C GLU A 50 -25.01 -14.46 -18.03
N ARG A 51 -24.97 -14.47 -16.69
CA ARG A 51 -24.54 -13.33 -15.86
C ARG A 51 -23.09 -13.41 -15.43
N VAL A 52 -22.46 -14.59 -15.53
CA VAL A 52 -21.08 -14.82 -15.07
C VAL A 52 -20.11 -13.86 -15.73
N ALA A 53 -20.18 -13.72 -17.06
CA ALA A 53 -19.28 -12.83 -17.80
C ALA A 53 -19.39 -11.37 -17.33
N THR A 54 -20.60 -10.84 -17.23
CA THR A 54 -20.85 -9.44 -16.80
C THR A 54 -20.39 -9.18 -15.36
N VAL A 55 -20.61 -10.15 -14.46
CA VAL A 55 -20.13 -10.04 -13.07
C VAL A 55 -18.61 -10.05 -13.02
N MET A 56 -17.98 -10.93 -13.80
CA MET A 56 -16.52 -11.02 -13.87
C MET A 56 -15.91 -9.72 -14.42
N ASP A 57 -16.49 -9.13 -15.47
CA ASP A 57 -16.05 -7.85 -16.01
C ASP A 57 -16.12 -6.74 -14.95
N ALA A 58 -17.23 -6.67 -14.21
CA ALA A 58 -17.40 -5.72 -13.12
C ALA A 58 -16.38 -5.96 -11.98
N ALA A 59 -16.13 -7.23 -11.62
CA ALA A 59 -15.13 -7.61 -10.63
C ALA A 59 -13.72 -7.19 -11.05
N ILE A 60 -13.34 -7.44 -12.31
CA ILE A 60 -12.03 -7.05 -12.86
C ILE A 60 -11.88 -5.52 -12.84
N ALA A 61 -12.88 -4.79 -13.32
CA ALA A 61 -12.86 -3.32 -13.33
C ALA A 61 -12.71 -2.74 -11.91
N ARG A 62 -13.49 -3.27 -10.96
CA ARG A 62 -13.43 -2.87 -9.55
C ARG A 62 -12.06 -3.16 -8.95
N PHE A 63 -11.53 -4.36 -9.16
CA PHE A 63 -10.21 -4.74 -8.68
C PHE A 63 -9.11 -3.79 -9.19
N GLN A 64 -9.12 -3.47 -10.49
CA GLN A 64 -8.15 -2.55 -11.09
C GLN A 64 -8.26 -1.13 -10.51
N MET A 65 -9.48 -0.63 -10.28
CA MET A 65 -9.70 0.67 -9.65
C MET A 65 -9.13 0.70 -8.23
N PHE A 66 -9.46 -0.30 -7.40
CA PHE A 66 -8.93 -0.39 -6.03
C PHE A 66 -7.41 -0.56 -5.98
N ARG A 67 -6.84 -1.38 -6.87
CA ARG A 67 -5.37 -1.51 -6.96
C ARG A 67 -4.69 -0.20 -7.29
N ARG A 68 -5.23 0.58 -8.23
CA ARG A 68 -4.67 1.89 -8.58
C ARG A 68 -4.67 2.84 -7.39
N MET A 69 -5.81 2.97 -6.72
CA MET A 69 -5.93 3.82 -5.52
C MET A 69 -4.95 3.39 -4.41
N ARG A 70 -4.78 2.08 -4.19
CA ARG A 70 -3.84 1.56 -3.20
C ARG A 70 -2.40 1.86 -3.56
N THR A 71 -2.01 1.65 -4.82
CA THR A 71 -0.66 1.99 -5.30
C THR A 71 -0.40 3.49 -5.14
N GLU A 72 -1.34 4.36 -5.54
CA GLU A 72 -1.20 5.81 -5.39
C GLU A 72 -1.09 6.24 -3.91
N LEU A 73 -1.85 5.61 -3.03
CA LEU A 73 -1.77 5.86 -1.59
C LEU A 73 -0.41 5.42 -1.03
N GLU A 74 0.09 4.25 -1.42
CA GLU A 74 1.39 3.74 -0.99
C GLU A 74 2.54 4.62 -1.51
N THR A 75 2.51 5.03 -2.78
CA THR A 75 3.53 5.93 -3.33
C THR A 75 3.52 7.29 -2.64
N THR A 76 2.35 7.85 -2.38
CA THR A 76 2.20 9.13 -1.68
C THR A 76 2.69 9.05 -0.23
N ARG A 77 2.29 8.00 0.50
CA ARG A 77 2.76 7.76 1.88
C ARG A 77 4.28 7.60 1.91
N ARG A 78 4.84 6.85 0.97
CA ARG A 78 6.29 6.67 0.85
C ARG A 78 7.00 7.99 0.61
N ALA A 79 6.53 8.80 -0.34
CA ALA A 79 7.14 10.11 -0.62
C ALA A 79 7.11 11.04 0.61
N LEU A 80 6.02 10.99 1.39
CA LEU A 80 5.91 11.77 2.63
C LEU A 80 6.92 11.30 3.69
N GLU A 81 7.05 10.00 3.91
CA GLU A 81 8.03 9.44 4.86
C GLU A 81 9.47 9.72 4.42
N GLU A 82 9.77 9.58 3.13
CA GLU A 82 11.08 9.93 2.57
C GLU A 82 11.42 11.41 2.81
N ARG A 83 10.45 12.33 2.64
CA ARG A 83 10.65 13.76 2.95
C ARG A 83 10.94 14.00 4.43
N LYS A 84 10.18 13.38 5.35
CA LYS A 84 10.41 13.49 6.79
C LYS A 84 11.80 13.01 7.20
N LEU A 85 12.26 11.90 6.62
CA LEU A 85 13.59 11.36 6.87
C LEU A 85 14.69 12.32 6.39
N ILE A 86 14.53 12.89 5.20
CA ILE A 86 15.48 13.89 4.66
C ILE A 86 15.53 15.13 5.56
N ASP A 87 14.39 15.66 5.98
CA ASP A 87 14.34 16.84 6.86
C ASP A 87 14.99 16.56 8.22
N ARG A 88 14.75 15.38 8.81
CA ARG A 88 15.38 14.96 10.06
C ARG A 88 16.90 14.79 9.91
N ALA A 89 17.34 14.18 8.82
CA ALA A 89 18.75 14.01 8.49
C ALA A 89 19.48 15.35 8.30
N LYS A 90 18.85 16.31 7.60
CA LYS A 90 19.36 17.69 7.51
C LYS A 90 19.52 18.30 8.88
N GLY A 91 18.50 18.22 9.74
CA GLY A 91 18.56 18.75 11.11
C GLY A 91 19.69 18.16 11.96
N ILE A 92 20.00 16.87 11.80
CA ILE A 92 21.15 16.22 12.45
C ILE A 92 22.46 16.81 11.93
N LEU A 93 22.63 16.91 10.61
CA LEU A 93 23.85 17.45 10.00
C LEU A 93 24.09 18.91 10.36
N MET A 94 23.03 19.73 10.35
CA MET A 94 23.08 21.12 10.76
C MET A 94 23.60 21.25 12.20
N LYS A 95 23.06 20.45 13.14
CA LYS A 95 23.48 20.47 14.54
C LYS A 95 24.90 19.93 14.75
N ALA A 96 25.24 18.82 14.08
CA ALA A 96 26.52 18.14 14.28
C ALA A 96 27.71 18.85 13.61
N ARG A 97 27.47 19.58 12.52
CA ARG A 97 28.53 20.19 11.71
C ARG A 97 28.41 21.71 11.55
N GLY A 98 27.40 22.34 12.15
CA GLY A 98 27.16 23.78 12.02
C GLY A 98 26.79 24.23 10.61
N LEU A 99 26.21 23.33 9.81
CA LEU A 99 25.83 23.60 8.42
C LEU A 99 24.49 24.33 8.36
N ASN A 100 24.28 25.13 7.31
CA ASN A 100 22.95 25.57 6.93
C ASN A 100 22.16 24.46 6.21
N GLU A 101 20.89 24.72 5.91
CA GLU A 101 20.01 23.71 5.31
C GLU A 101 20.45 23.28 3.90
N GLU A 102 20.90 24.23 3.07
CA GLU A 102 21.34 23.96 1.70
C GLU A 102 22.61 23.10 1.70
N GLU A 103 23.57 23.42 2.57
CA GLU A 103 24.81 22.65 2.76
C GLU A 103 24.54 21.24 3.26
N ALA A 104 23.62 21.09 4.22
CA ALA A 104 23.22 19.79 4.75
C ALA A 104 22.57 18.92 3.66
N TYR A 105 21.70 19.50 2.83
CA TYR A 105 21.09 18.79 1.71
C TYR A 105 22.11 18.43 0.62
N ALA A 106 23.02 19.35 0.29
CA ALA A 106 24.11 19.11 -0.66
C ALA A 106 25.01 17.96 -0.20
N LEU A 107 25.31 17.88 1.11
CA LEU A 107 26.09 16.80 1.70
C LEU A 107 25.37 15.45 1.59
N LEU A 108 24.08 15.39 1.93
CA LEU A 108 23.26 14.18 1.78
C LEU A 108 23.19 13.72 0.32
N ARG A 109 22.99 14.66 -0.61
CA ARG A 109 22.93 14.37 -2.04
C ARG A 109 24.26 13.84 -2.56
N LYS A 110 25.38 14.45 -2.15
CA LYS A 110 26.73 13.98 -2.50
C LYS A 110 26.97 12.57 -1.99
N ALA A 111 26.69 12.31 -0.70
CA ALA A 111 26.85 10.98 -0.11
C ALA A 111 25.97 9.91 -0.80
N ALA A 112 24.76 10.27 -1.21
CA ALA A 112 23.89 9.39 -1.99
C ALA A 112 24.45 9.09 -3.38
N MET A 113 24.99 10.10 -4.06
CA MET A 113 25.63 9.93 -5.37
C MET A 113 26.88 9.04 -5.29
N ASP A 114 27.74 9.29 -4.29
CA ASP A 114 28.98 8.52 -4.07
C ASP A 114 28.69 7.04 -3.75
N GLN A 115 27.52 6.74 -3.15
CA GLN A 115 27.09 5.37 -2.83
C GLN A 115 26.19 4.73 -3.91
N GLY A 116 25.80 5.46 -4.95
CA GLY A 116 24.82 4.97 -5.94
C GLY A 116 23.42 4.71 -5.37
N ARG A 117 23.04 5.43 -4.32
CA ARG A 117 21.79 5.23 -3.56
C ARG A 117 20.86 6.43 -3.66
N LYS A 118 19.61 6.26 -3.25
CA LYS A 118 18.66 7.37 -3.13
C LYS A 118 18.99 8.23 -1.90
N VAL A 119 18.77 9.54 -2.00
CA VAL A 119 18.98 10.50 -0.89
C VAL A 119 18.21 10.09 0.36
N ALA A 120 16.96 9.62 0.21
CA ALA A 120 16.14 9.15 1.31
C ALA A 120 16.74 7.92 2.04
N GLU A 121 17.44 7.03 1.34
CA GLU A 121 18.08 5.87 1.95
C GLU A 121 19.29 6.27 2.80
N VAL A 122 20.10 7.21 2.30
CA VAL A 122 21.23 7.77 3.06
C VAL A 122 20.72 8.56 4.26
N ALA A 123 19.67 9.36 4.09
CA ALA A 123 19.01 10.07 5.18
C ALA A 123 18.49 9.10 6.26
N SER A 124 17.83 8.02 5.86
CA SER A 124 17.36 6.97 6.77
C SER A 124 18.51 6.33 7.56
N ALA A 125 19.60 5.97 6.88
CA ALA A 125 20.78 5.38 7.52
C ALA A 125 21.41 6.34 8.55
N LEU A 126 21.50 7.63 8.21
CA LEU A 126 22.02 8.65 9.12
C LEU A 126 21.10 8.84 10.34
N VAL A 127 19.78 8.94 10.14
CA VAL A 127 18.81 9.08 11.24
C VAL A 127 18.88 7.88 12.17
N THR A 128 18.98 6.67 11.61
CA THR A 128 19.12 5.42 12.39
C THR A 128 20.42 5.43 13.19
N ALA A 129 21.56 5.75 12.56
CA ALA A 129 22.84 5.80 13.24
C ALA A 129 22.87 6.86 14.37
N ALA A 130 22.30 8.04 14.12
CA ALA A 130 22.21 9.09 15.14
C ALA A 130 21.33 8.67 16.33
N GLY A 131 20.22 7.96 16.07
CA GLY A 131 19.34 7.43 17.11
C GLY A 131 19.97 6.34 17.99
N LEU A 132 20.99 5.63 17.49
CA LEU A 132 21.75 4.65 18.26
C LEU A 132 22.86 5.29 19.12
N LEU A 133 23.22 6.53 18.84
CA LEU A 133 24.26 7.30 19.52
C LEU A 133 23.68 8.31 20.54
N SER A 134 22.35 8.39 20.66
CA SER A 134 21.64 9.21 21.65
C SER A 134 21.20 8.37 22.84
#